data_AF-F5L6A5-F1
#
_entry.id   AF-F5L6A5-F1
#
_cell.length_a   1.000
_cell.length_b   1.000
_cell.length_c   1.000
_cell.angle_alpha   90.00
_cell.angle_beta   90.00
_cell.angle_gamma   90.00
#
_symmetry.space_group_name_H-M   'P 1'
#
loop_
_entity.id
_entity.type
_entity.pdbx_description
1 polymer ?
#
loop_
_entity_poly.entity_id
_entity_poly.type
_entity_poly.pdbx_seq_one_letter_code
_entity_poly.pdbx_strand_id
1 'polypeptide(L)'
;MKEQNQHIKIYGNGSLPGGKFAKVRIMGHGCVEGDLTGRQCKIFGEGKLEGKTVLGRLGVFGTASIQGPLTANVLEVFGKLDINGQNEG
;
A
#
# COMPACT_ATOMS: atom_id res chain seq x y z
N MET A 1 3.65 12.13 -21.08
CA MET A 1 3.38 10.97 -20.20
C MET A 1 2.62 11.50 -18.99
N LYS A 2 1.30 11.29 -18.90
CA LYS A 2 0.48 11.89 -17.83
C LYS A 2 0.85 11.24 -16.50
N GLU A 3 1.62 11.97 -15.68
CA GLU A 3 1.80 11.65 -14.27
C GLU A 3 0.42 11.77 -13.63
N GLN A 4 -0.26 10.63 -13.47
CA GLN A 4 -1.56 10.61 -12.82
C GLN A 4 -1.34 10.93 -11.35
N ASN A 5 -1.53 12.21 -11.01
CA ASN A 5 -1.69 12.72 -9.65
C ASN A 5 -3.00 12.18 -9.02
N GLN A 6 -3.26 10.88 -9.16
CA GLN A 6 -4.40 10.23 -8.56
C GLN A 6 -4.09 10.01 -7.08
N HIS A 7 -4.82 10.75 -6.26
CA HIS A 7 -4.83 10.64 -4.81
C HIS A 7 -6.02 9.78 -4.43
N ILE A 8 -5.76 8.56 -3.99
CA ILE A 8 -6.81 7.66 -3.53
C ILE A 8 -6.95 7.77 -2.01
N LYS A 9 -8.19 7.91 -1.56
CA LYS A 9 -8.56 7.83 -0.15
C LYS A 9 -9.66 6.79 0.00
N ILE A 10 -9.39 5.76 0.78
CA ILE A 10 -10.38 4.75 1.18
C ILE A 10 -10.87 5.13 2.57
N TYR A 11 -12.18 5.33 2.72
CA TYR A 11 -12.85 5.58 3.99
C TYR A 11 -13.76 4.39 4.30
N GLY A 12 -13.68 3.83 5.50
CA GLY A 12 -14.44 2.62 5.86
C GLY A 12 -13.86 1.40 5.17
N ASN A 13 -14.65 0.69 4.37
CA ASN A 13 -14.22 -0.53 3.68
C ASN A 13 -14.11 -0.26 2.18
N GLY A 14 -12.98 -0.56 1.55
CA GLY A 14 -12.83 -0.42 0.11
C GLY A 14 -11.76 -1.33 -0.48
N SER A 15 -11.93 -1.70 -1.75
CA SER A 15 -10.95 -2.47 -2.50
C SER A 15 -10.47 -1.72 -3.74
N LEU A 16 -9.23 -2.00 -4.14
CA LEU A 16 -8.64 -1.52 -5.39
C LEU A 16 -8.09 -2.71 -6.17
N PRO A 17 -8.29 -2.79 -7.48
CA PRO A 17 -7.70 -3.84 -8.31
C PRO A 17 -6.18 -3.72 -8.49
N GLY A 18 -5.52 -2.75 -7.83
CA GLY A 18 -4.15 -2.35 -8.12
C GLY A 18 -4.07 -1.15 -9.08
N GLY A 19 -2.86 -0.61 -9.27
CA GLY A 19 -2.62 0.52 -10.16
C GLY A 19 -1.46 1.42 -9.73
N LYS A 20 -1.27 2.49 -10.52
CA LYS A 20 -0.26 3.52 -10.25
C LYS A 20 -0.90 4.75 -9.63
N PHE A 21 -0.61 5.01 -8.36
CA PHE A 21 -1.20 6.12 -7.60
C PHE A 21 -0.13 6.98 -6.97
N ALA A 22 -0.22 8.30 -7.10
CA ALA A 22 0.76 9.19 -6.49
C ALA A 22 0.71 9.13 -4.96
N LYS A 23 -0.49 9.20 -4.36
CA LYS A 23 -0.68 9.02 -2.92
C LYS A 23 -1.89 8.14 -2.63
N VAL A 24 -1.72 7.17 -1.74
CA VAL A 24 -2.79 6.30 -1.24
C VAL A 24 -2.94 6.52 0.26
N ARG A 25 -4.18 6.69 0.72
CA ARG A 25 -4.53 6.80 2.13
C ARG A 25 -5.67 5.85 2.45
N ILE A 26 -5.43 4.94 3.38
CA ILE A 26 -6.43 3.97 3.85
C ILE A 26 -6.82 4.35 5.27
N MET A 27 -8.07 4.79 5.45
CA MET A 27 -8.68 5.16 6.73
C MET A 27 -9.86 4.22 7.01
N GLY A 28 -9.54 3.04 7.55
CA GLY A 28 -10.48 1.93 7.72
C GLY A 28 -9.85 0.63 7.25
N HIS A 29 -10.61 -0.24 6.58
CA HIS A 29 -10.13 -1.48 5.96
C HIS A 29 -9.98 -1.29 4.45
N GLY A 30 -8.75 -1.45 3.94
CA GLY A 30 -8.45 -1.32 2.51
C GLY A 30 -7.81 -2.58 1.96
N CYS A 31 -8.36 -3.14 0.89
CA CYS A 31 -7.74 -4.24 0.15
C CYS A 31 -7.21 -3.75 -1.19
N VAL A 32 -6.02 -4.16 -1.58
CA VAL A 32 -5.49 -3.94 -2.92
C VAL A 32 -5.16 -5.31 -3.49
N GLU A 33 -5.93 -5.75 -4.48
CA GLU A 33 -5.87 -7.12 -5.01
C GLU A 33 -4.78 -7.31 -6.09
N GLY A 34 -4.11 -6.23 -6.50
CA GLY A 34 -3.08 -6.26 -7.52
C GLY A 34 -1.93 -5.28 -7.27
N ASP A 35 -1.03 -5.19 -8.25
CA ASP A 35 0.20 -4.42 -8.09
C ASP A 35 -0.05 -2.95 -7.74
N LEU A 36 0.62 -2.48 -6.68
CA LEU A 36 0.53 -1.11 -6.21
C LEU A 36 1.85 -0.39 -6.47
N THR A 37 1.83 0.63 -7.33
CA THR A 37 3.00 1.50 -7.51
C THR A 37 2.65 2.94 -7.14
N GLY A 38 3.51 3.62 -6.38
CA GLY A 38 3.24 4.99 -5.98
C GLY A 38 4.36 5.74 -5.30
N ARG A 39 4.13 7.02 -4.99
CA ARG A 39 5.11 7.82 -4.22
C ARG A 39 4.91 7.66 -2.73
N GLN A 40 3.66 7.64 -2.26
CA GLN A 40 3.37 7.55 -0.82
C GLN A 40 2.12 6.70 -0.55
N CYS A 41 2.21 5.76 0.38
CA CYS A 41 1.05 5.05 0.93
C CYS A 41 0.99 5.23 2.44
N LYS A 42 -0.18 5.54 2.99
CA LYS A 42 -0.42 5.61 4.44
C LYS A 42 -1.63 4.77 4.83
N ILE A 43 -1.43 3.84 5.76
CA ILE A 43 -2.46 2.93 6.25
C ILE A 43 -2.71 3.27 7.71
N PHE A 44 -3.88 3.80 8.03
CA PHE A 44 -4.27 4.18 9.39
C PHE A 44 -5.12 3.12 10.10
N GLY A 45 -5.83 2.27 9.36
CA GLY A 45 -6.58 1.14 9.90
C GLY A 45 -5.94 -0.19 9.49
N GLU A 46 -6.70 -1.04 8.82
CA GLU A 46 -6.23 -2.29 8.22
C GLU A 46 -5.99 -2.16 6.72
N GLY A 47 -4.87 -2.68 6.23
CA GLY A 47 -4.54 -2.69 4.82
C GLY A 47 -4.04 -4.06 4.36
N LYS A 48 -4.69 -4.67 3.37
CA LYS A 48 -4.19 -5.86 2.68
C LYS A 48 -3.68 -5.45 1.30
N LEU A 49 -2.45 -5.79 0.97
CA LEU A 49 -1.83 -5.54 -0.32
C LEU A 49 -1.44 -6.89 -0.92
N GLU A 50 -2.04 -7.28 -2.03
CA GLU A 50 -1.78 -8.51 -2.76
C GLU A 50 -1.08 -8.16 -4.08
N GLY A 51 0.05 -8.82 -4.36
CA GLY A 51 0.89 -8.52 -5.52
C GLY A 51 2.09 -7.63 -5.19
N LYS A 52 2.72 -7.08 -6.25
CA LYS A 52 3.95 -6.32 -6.13
C LYS A 52 3.67 -4.89 -5.65
N THR A 53 4.27 -4.51 -4.53
CA THR A 53 4.14 -3.16 -3.97
C THR A 53 5.44 -2.38 -4.15
N VAL A 54 5.42 -1.29 -4.91
CA VAL A 54 6.57 -0.39 -5.13
C VAL A 54 6.22 1.03 -4.72
N LEU A 55 6.80 1.51 -3.62
CA LEU A 55 6.45 2.79 -3.02
C LEU A 55 7.69 3.64 -2.73
N GLY A 56 7.59 4.96 -2.88
CA GLY A 56 8.63 5.86 -2.34
C GLY A 56 8.64 5.85 -0.81
N ARG A 57 7.47 5.99 -0.18
CA ARG A 57 7.31 5.93 1.28
C ARG A 57 6.05 5.16 1.65
N LEU A 58 6.19 4.17 2.54
CA LEU A 58 5.08 3.43 3.14
C LEU A 58 5.01 3.74 4.64
N GLY A 59 3.86 4.27 5.09
CA GLY A 59 3.58 4.57 6.49
C GLY A 59 2.42 3.73 7.03
N VAL A 60 2.68 2.86 7.99
CA VAL A 60 1.67 1.97 8.60
C VAL A 60 1.44 2.42 10.04
N PHE A 61 0.26 2.95 10.33
CA PHE A 61 -0.15 3.41 11.67
C PHE A 61 -1.13 2.46 12.34
N GLY A 62 -1.72 1.53 11.59
CA GLY A 62 -2.57 0.46 12.12
C GLY A 62 -1.95 -0.91 11.83
N THR A 63 -2.67 -1.75 11.08
CA THR A 63 -2.22 -3.08 10.68
C THR A 63 -2.12 -3.17 9.16
N ALA A 64 -1.04 -3.73 8.64
CA ALA A 64 -0.90 -3.99 7.21
C ALA A 64 -0.37 -5.41 6.95
N SER A 65 -0.92 -6.06 5.94
CA SER A 65 -0.48 -7.36 5.44
C SER A 65 -0.15 -7.26 3.96
N ILE A 66 1.08 -7.61 3.59
CA ILE A 66 1.58 -7.55 2.23
C ILE A 66 1.88 -8.95 1.76
N GLN A 67 1.11 -9.43 0.79
CA GLN A 67 1.24 -10.73 0.15
C GLN A 67 1.92 -10.55 -1.20
N GLY A 68 3.25 -10.53 -1.19
CA GLY A 68 4.07 -10.28 -2.38
C GLY A 68 5.31 -9.43 -2.11
N PRO A 69 6.13 -9.19 -3.14
CA PRO A 69 7.35 -8.41 -2.99
C PRO A 69 7.05 -6.93 -2.69
N LEU A 70 7.69 -6.41 -1.64
CA LEU A 70 7.65 -5.01 -1.25
C LEU A 70 8.98 -4.33 -1.58
N THR A 71 8.91 -3.24 -2.33
CA THR A 71 10.02 -2.30 -2.52
C THR A 71 9.59 -0.94 -1.99
N ALA A 72 10.24 -0.44 -0.94
CA ALA A 72 10.01 0.90 -0.42
C ALA A 72 11.31 1.62 -0.08
N ASN A 73 11.46 2.89 -0.48
CA ASN A 73 12.65 3.66 -0.08
C ASN A 73 12.61 4.02 1.41
N VAL A 74 11.42 4.33 1.93
CA VAL A 74 11.20 4.64 3.35
C VAL A 74 10.02 3.82 3.86
N LEU A 75 10.23 3.06 4.92
CA LEU A 75 9.20 2.28 5.60
C LEU A 75 9.08 2.77 7.05
N GLU A 76 7.92 3.30 7.41
CA GLU A 76 7.60 3.76 8.76
C GLU A 76 6.45 2.93 9.30
N VAL A 77 6.66 2.18 10.38
CA VAL A 77 5.64 1.32 10.98
C VAL A 77 5.46 1.71 12.45
N PHE A 78 4.30 2.24 12.76
CA PHE A 78 3.84 2.63 14.10
C PHE A 78 2.79 1.64 14.66
N GLY A 79 2.54 0.53 13.95
CA GLY A 79 1.62 -0.53 14.37
C GLY A 79 2.15 -1.91 13.96
N LYS A 80 1.32 -2.74 13.34
CA LYS A 80 1.72 -4.08 12.88
C LYS A 80 1.87 -4.10 11.36
N LEU A 81 3.00 -4.60 10.87
CA LEU A 81 3.22 -4.88 9.46
C LEU A 81 3.65 -6.33 9.32
N ASP A 82 2.94 -7.06 8.48
CA ASP A 82 3.21 -8.44 8.11
C ASP A 82 3.53 -8.49 6.61
N ILE A 83 4.68 -9.06 6.26
CA ILE A 83 5.13 -9.15 4.86
C ILE A 83 5.37 -10.63 4.56
N ASN A 84 4.47 -11.20 3.78
CA ASN A 84 4.54 -12.55 3.23
C ASN A 84 4.85 -12.45 1.73
N GLY A 85 6.08 -12.08 1.41
CA GLY A 85 6.60 -12.03 0.05
C GLY A 85 7.81 -12.93 -0.08
N GLN A 86 7.82 -13.83 -1.06
CA GLN A 86 9.04 -14.53 -1.44
C GLN A 86 9.98 -13.50 -2.08
N ASN A 87 11.08 -13.18 -1.40
CA ASN A 87 12.16 -12.41 -2.01
C ASN A 87 12.86 -13.35 -3.00
N GLU A 88 12.59 -13.22 -4.30
CA GLU A 88 13.50 -13.74 -5.33
C GLU A 88 14.73 -12.84 -5.30
N GLY A 89 15.79 -13.32 -4.64
CA GLY A 89 17.09 -12.68 -4.53
C GLY A 89 17.93 -12.82 -5.79
#